data_AF-A0A8C5GP08-F1
#
_entry.id   AF-A0A8C5GP08-F1
#
_cell.length_a   1.000
_cell.length_b   1.000
_cell.length_c   1.000
_cell.angle_alpha   90.00
_cell.angle_beta   90.00
_cell.angle_gamma   90.00
#
_symmetry.space_group_name_H-M   'P 1'
#
loop_
_entity.id
_entity.type
_entity.pdbx_description
1 polymer ?
#
loop_
_entity_poly.entity_id
_entity_poly.type
_entity_poly.pdbx_seq_one_letter_code
_entity_poly.pdbx_strand_id
1 'polypeptide(L)'
;MTEEFKLEALNVTFVSLVLCLTIFCFVAIFVVNNWLSSVFGDQPLPQFEVNTRTVDVLHQLAQGSEARCRETTLMVEELQQKAAEYQAEGSHLQDVLLHGVGLSCASLSKAATDYLSALVDTGMVLGVRDSSLGSVMSALNDHTNHLLEAQKSNRKLERELRTLRKKLGGTLVLRSNLQEDINKTAKSQAVEGAKAEERLLNMDFVAAKVKELNNRREKSEAQLLSRNMDKSLTHQAIVQLSEDVVALKNEIIPLKKKLEPYMDLSPVCLFMMRNIQKLRQCVRATLKRKEIWPLRD
;
A
#
# COMPACT_ATOMS: atom_id res chain seq x y z
N MET A 1 -38.52 10.94 19.73
CA MET A 1 -39.47 9.86 19.35
C MET A 1 -38.93 8.94 18.25
N THR A 2 -37.70 9.12 17.75
CA THR A 2 -37.11 8.28 16.68
C THR A 2 -36.04 7.30 17.15
N GLU A 3 -35.47 7.49 18.35
CA GLU A 3 -34.42 6.61 18.90
C GLU A 3 -34.99 5.44 19.73
N GLU A 4 -36.09 5.63 20.46
CA GLU A 4 -36.78 4.53 21.19
C GLU A 4 -37.33 3.46 20.25
N PHE A 5 -37.94 3.85 19.12
CA PHE A 5 -38.45 2.91 18.12
C PHE A 5 -37.35 2.08 17.46
N LYS A 6 -36.12 2.61 17.35
CA LYS A 6 -34.97 1.84 16.85
C LYS A 6 -34.48 0.82 17.86
N LEU A 7 -34.47 1.16 19.15
CA LEU A 7 -34.08 0.22 20.20
C LEU A 7 -35.07 -0.94 20.32
N GLU A 8 -36.37 -0.68 20.26
CA GLU A 8 -37.39 -1.74 20.28
C GLU A 8 -37.30 -2.66 19.06
N ALA A 9 -37.09 -2.11 17.86
CA ALA A 9 -36.90 -2.92 16.65
C ALA A 9 -35.62 -3.78 16.72
N LEU A 10 -34.54 -3.24 17.30
CA LEU A 10 -33.30 -4.00 17.52
C LEU A 10 -33.49 -5.12 18.55
N ASN A 11 -34.27 -4.86 19.60
CA ASN A 11 -34.54 -5.84 20.66
C ASN A 11 -35.42 -6.98 20.14
N VAL A 12 -36.46 -6.68 19.35
CA VAL A 12 -37.33 -7.69 18.73
C VAL A 12 -36.56 -8.56 17.74
N THR A 13 -35.68 -7.97 16.93
CA THR A 13 -34.83 -8.73 16.01
C THR A 13 -33.79 -9.57 16.73
N PHE A 14 -33.18 -9.06 17.81
CA PHE A 14 -32.24 -9.81 18.65
C PHE A 14 -32.91 -10.99 19.36
N VAL A 15 -34.06 -10.77 19.99
CA VAL A 15 -34.83 -11.84 20.67
C VAL A 15 -35.29 -12.90 19.66
N SER A 16 -35.74 -12.49 18.47
CA SER A 16 -36.10 -13.41 17.39
C SER A 16 -34.89 -14.25 16.93
N LEU A 17 -33.71 -13.65 16.79
CA LEU A 17 -32.49 -14.35 16.40
C LEU A 17 -32.06 -15.39 17.45
N VAL A 18 -32.13 -15.03 18.73
CA VAL A 18 -31.78 -15.92 19.86
C VAL A 18 -32.78 -17.07 19.97
N LEU A 19 -34.07 -16.80 19.81
CA LEU A 19 -35.10 -17.84 19.81
C LEU A 19 -34.91 -18.79 18.60
N CYS A 20 -34.58 -18.25 17.43
CA CYS A 20 -34.33 -19.06 16.24
C CYS A 20 -33.07 -19.92 16.38
N LEU A 21 -31.99 -19.38 16.96
CA LEU A 21 -30.75 -20.11 17.26
C LEU A 21 -30.97 -21.24 18.27
N THR A 22 -31.76 -21.02 19.31
CA THR A 22 -32.05 -22.03 20.34
C THR A 22 -32.96 -23.14 19.81
N ILE A 23 -33.99 -22.79 19.02
CA ILE A 23 -34.85 -23.77 18.33
C ILE A 23 -34.02 -24.61 17.35
N PHE A 24 -33.17 -23.98 16.53
CA PHE A 24 -32.31 -24.67 15.58
C PHE A 24 -31.33 -25.62 16.28
N CYS A 25 -30.69 -25.20 17.37
CA CYS A 25 -29.81 -26.07 18.15
C CYS A 25 -30.56 -27.27 18.74
N PHE A 26 -31.77 -27.06 19.26
CA PHE A 26 -32.58 -28.15 19.81
C PHE A 26 -32.98 -29.18 18.74
N VAL A 27 -33.39 -28.71 17.56
CA VAL A 27 -33.71 -29.58 16.42
C VAL A 27 -32.49 -30.36 15.95
N ALA A 28 -31.32 -29.72 15.82
CA ALA A 28 -30.09 -30.38 15.42
C ALA A 28 -29.67 -31.49 16.39
N ILE A 29 -29.76 -31.24 17.70
CA ILE A 29 -29.46 -32.24 18.75
C ILE A 29 -30.41 -33.44 18.65
N PHE A 30 -31.70 -33.20 18.43
CA PHE A 30 -32.71 -34.25 18.30
C PHE A 30 -32.43 -35.15 17.08
N VAL A 31 -32.15 -34.55 15.93
CA VAL A 31 -31.82 -35.29 14.69
C VAL A 31 -30.57 -36.14 14.88
N VAL A 32 -29.52 -35.59 15.50
CA VAL A 32 -28.27 -36.30 15.78
C VAL A 32 -28.51 -37.50 16.70
N ASN A 33 -29.27 -37.34 17.78
CA ASN A 33 -29.54 -38.45 18.71
C ASN A 33 -30.37 -39.57 18.06
N ASN A 34 -31.35 -39.22 17.22
CA ASN A 34 -32.14 -40.21 16.50
C ASN A 34 -31.28 -40.98 15.48
N TRP A 35 -30.44 -40.25 14.73
CA TRP A 35 -29.49 -40.85 13.80
C TRP A 35 -28.48 -41.78 14.49
N LEU A 36 -27.88 -41.33 15.60
CA LEU A 36 -26.96 -42.14 16.39
C LEU A 36 -27.65 -43.41 16.91
N SER A 37 -28.89 -43.30 17.42
CA SER A 37 -29.66 -44.46 17.86
C SER A 37 -29.92 -45.45 16.71
N SER A 38 -30.20 -44.95 15.50
CA SER A 38 -30.37 -45.79 14.32
C SER A 38 -29.08 -46.48 13.88
N VAL A 39 -27.91 -45.83 14.03
CA VAL A 39 -26.61 -46.38 13.61
C VAL A 39 -26.07 -47.41 14.60
N PHE A 40 -26.26 -47.17 15.90
CA PHE A 40 -25.76 -48.04 16.98
C PHE A 40 -26.76 -49.12 17.41
N GLY A 41 -28.04 -49.01 17.01
CA GLY A 41 -29.07 -50.00 17.32
C GLY A 41 -29.25 -50.17 18.83
N ASP A 42 -29.08 -51.42 19.31
CA ASP A 42 -29.21 -51.78 20.74
C ASP A 42 -27.94 -51.52 21.57
N GLN A 43 -26.85 -51.02 20.96
CA GLN A 43 -25.63 -50.73 21.72
C GLN A 43 -25.73 -49.40 22.47
N PRO A 44 -25.17 -49.32 23.70
CA PRO A 44 -25.14 -48.07 24.44
C PRO A 44 -24.32 -47.03 23.69
N LEU A 45 -24.92 -45.86 23.45
CA LEU A 45 -24.26 -44.75 22.77
C LEU A 45 -22.99 -44.32 23.54
N PRO A 46 -21.83 -44.22 22.87
CA PRO A 46 -20.63 -43.68 23.47
C PRO A 46 -20.90 -42.26 23.99
N GLN A 47 -20.45 -41.96 25.21
CA GLN A 47 -20.59 -40.62 25.77
C GLN A 47 -19.80 -39.63 24.90
N PHE A 48 -20.46 -38.60 24.40
CA PHE A 48 -19.84 -37.53 23.65
C PHE A 48 -20.19 -36.17 24.26
N GLU A 49 -19.27 -35.22 24.11
CA GLU A 49 -19.48 -33.85 24.59
C GLU A 49 -20.46 -33.13 23.66
N VAL A 50 -21.63 -32.74 24.20
CA VAL A 50 -22.66 -31.97 23.49
C VAL A 50 -22.24 -30.50 23.43
N ASN A 51 -21.28 -30.21 22.55
CA ASN A 51 -20.83 -28.86 22.22
C ASN A 51 -21.45 -28.43 20.89
N THR A 52 -21.76 -27.14 20.70
CA THR A 52 -22.30 -26.58 19.45
C THR A 52 -21.50 -27.03 18.22
N ARG A 53 -20.16 -27.07 18.33
CA ARG A 53 -19.31 -27.55 17.23
C ARG A 53 -19.46 -29.06 16.98
N THR A 54 -19.55 -29.86 18.03
CA THR A 54 -19.68 -31.32 17.93
C THR A 54 -21.04 -31.71 17.34
N VAL A 55 -22.11 -31.06 17.81
CA VAL A 55 -23.48 -31.27 17.30
C VAL A 55 -23.59 -30.88 15.83
N ASP A 56 -23.00 -29.75 15.41
CA ASP A 56 -23.04 -29.31 14.01
C ASP A 56 -22.31 -30.29 13.08
N VAL A 57 -21.14 -30.79 13.49
CA VAL A 57 -20.40 -31.82 12.73
C VAL A 57 -21.19 -33.13 12.64
N LEU A 58 -21.78 -33.58 13.75
CA LEU A 58 -22.59 -34.80 13.76
C LEU A 58 -23.86 -34.64 12.94
N HIS A 59 -24.48 -33.46 12.95
CA HIS A 59 -25.68 -33.16 12.16
C HIS A 59 -25.38 -33.18 10.66
N GLN A 60 -24.26 -32.58 10.23
CA GLN A 60 -23.80 -32.67 8.84
C GLN A 60 -23.49 -34.12 8.42
N LEU A 61 -22.90 -34.91 9.32
CA LEU A 61 -22.63 -36.32 9.07
C LEU A 61 -23.92 -37.14 8.94
N ALA A 62 -24.90 -36.88 9.82
CA ALA A 62 -26.22 -37.50 9.78
C ALA A 62 -26.91 -37.21 8.44
N GLN A 63 -27.02 -35.93 8.06
CA GLN A 63 -27.60 -35.51 6.77
C GLN A 63 -26.89 -36.14 5.57
N GLY A 64 -25.55 -36.12 5.58
CA GLY A 64 -24.76 -36.73 4.51
C GLY A 64 -24.91 -38.24 4.43
N SER A 65 -25.09 -38.92 5.57
CA SER A 65 -25.34 -40.37 5.59
C SER A 65 -26.76 -40.71 5.12
N GLU A 66 -27.77 -39.97 5.55
CA GLU A 66 -29.17 -40.17 5.17
C GLU A 66 -29.35 -39.96 3.66
N ALA A 67 -28.76 -38.90 3.10
CA ALA A 67 -28.80 -38.65 1.66
C ALA A 67 -28.19 -39.81 0.85
N ARG A 68 -27.02 -40.31 1.28
CA ARG A 68 -26.38 -41.47 0.63
C ARG A 68 -27.21 -42.74 0.78
N CYS A 69 -27.72 -43.02 1.98
CA CYS A 69 -28.54 -44.20 2.24
C CYS A 69 -29.82 -44.16 1.40
N ARG A 70 -30.49 -43.01 1.30
CA ARG A 70 -31.69 -42.83 0.48
C ARG A 70 -31.42 -43.08 -1.00
N GLU A 71 -30.30 -42.61 -1.53
CA GLU A 71 -29.92 -42.86 -2.93
C GLU A 71 -29.68 -44.36 -3.17
N THR A 72 -28.99 -45.04 -2.25
CA THR A 72 -28.78 -46.49 -2.35
C THR A 72 -30.07 -47.29 -2.22
N THR A 73 -31.02 -46.89 -1.36
CA THR A 73 -32.30 -47.60 -1.23
C THR A 73 -33.15 -47.44 -2.50
N LEU A 74 -33.21 -46.23 -3.08
CA LEU A 74 -33.91 -46.00 -4.34
C LEU A 74 -33.32 -46.84 -5.48
N MET A 75 -32.00 -46.92 -5.58
CA MET A 75 -31.33 -47.77 -6.58
C MET A 75 -31.66 -49.26 -6.39
N VAL A 76 -31.71 -49.74 -5.14
CA VAL A 76 -32.08 -51.14 -4.85
C VAL A 76 -33.54 -51.40 -5.21
N GLU A 77 -34.45 -50.49 -4.87
CA GLU A 77 -35.87 -50.59 -5.22
C GLU A 77 -36.08 -50.63 -6.74
N GLU A 78 -35.38 -49.77 -7.49
CA GLU A 78 -35.44 -49.76 -8.96
C GLU A 78 -34.95 -51.09 -9.56
N LEU A 79 -33.84 -51.63 -9.05
CA LEU A 79 -33.32 -52.92 -9.51
C LEU A 79 -34.25 -54.08 -9.17
N GLN A 80 -34.89 -54.06 -7.99
CA GLN A 80 -35.88 -55.07 -7.60
C GLN A 80 -37.13 -55.00 -8.47
N GLN A 81 -37.63 -53.79 -8.76
CA GLN A 81 -38.74 -53.59 -9.68
C GLN A 81 -38.38 -54.13 -11.07
N LYS A 82 -37.20 -53.78 -11.58
CA LYS A 82 -36.73 -54.24 -12.89
C LYS A 82 -36.62 -55.77 -12.96
N ALA A 83 -36.12 -56.39 -11.89
CA ALA A 83 -36.06 -57.85 -11.80
C ALA A 83 -37.46 -58.48 -11.83
N ALA A 84 -38.43 -57.91 -11.11
CA ALA A 84 -39.81 -58.38 -11.12
C ALA A 84 -40.48 -58.23 -12.49
N GLU A 85 -40.24 -57.11 -13.19
CA GLU A 85 -40.70 -56.89 -14.57
C GLU A 85 -40.14 -57.96 -15.53
N TYR A 86 -38.83 -58.22 -15.49
CA TYR A 86 -38.23 -59.26 -16.34
C TYR A 86 -38.73 -60.67 -16.00
N GLN A 87 -38.96 -60.97 -14.72
CA GLN A 87 -39.54 -62.25 -14.32
C GLN A 87 -40.96 -62.40 -14.85
N ALA A 88 -41.79 -61.36 -14.73
CA ALA A 88 -43.16 -61.35 -15.24
C ALA A 88 -43.19 -61.47 -16.78
N GLU A 89 -42.30 -60.79 -17.48
CA GLU A 89 -42.14 -60.91 -18.94
C GLU A 89 -41.69 -62.32 -19.35
N GLY A 90 -40.77 -62.92 -18.60
CA GLY A 90 -40.35 -64.31 -18.80
C GLY A 90 -41.51 -65.30 -18.63
N SER A 91 -42.30 -65.17 -17.57
CA SER A 91 -43.51 -65.97 -17.36
C SER A 91 -44.56 -65.73 -18.46
N HIS A 92 -44.75 -64.49 -18.88
CA HIS A 92 -45.66 -64.16 -19.97
C HIS A 92 -45.25 -64.84 -21.29
N LEU A 93 -43.97 -64.77 -21.66
CA LEU A 93 -43.45 -65.43 -22.85
C LEU A 93 -43.59 -66.95 -22.77
N GLN A 94 -43.37 -67.53 -21.58
CA GLN A 94 -43.60 -68.95 -21.32
C GLN A 94 -45.07 -69.34 -21.55
N ASP A 95 -46.01 -68.54 -21.04
CA ASP A 95 -47.45 -68.74 -21.25
C ASP A 95 -47.83 -68.59 -22.73
N VAL A 96 -47.29 -67.60 -23.44
CA VAL A 96 -47.53 -67.41 -24.87
C VAL A 96 -47.00 -68.59 -25.70
N LEU A 97 -45.83 -69.13 -25.35
CA LEU A 97 -45.28 -70.33 -25.99
C LEU A 97 -46.16 -71.57 -25.75
N LEU A 98 -46.62 -71.74 -24.51
CA LEU A 98 -47.43 -72.88 -24.10
C LEU A 98 -48.85 -72.83 -24.72
N HIS A 99 -49.52 -71.68 -24.64
CA HIS A 99 -50.92 -71.53 -25.06
C HIS A 99 -51.08 -71.10 -26.52
N GLY A 100 -50.16 -70.29 -27.05
CA GLY A 100 -50.24 -69.75 -28.41
C GLY A 100 -49.68 -70.70 -29.48
N VAL A 101 -48.55 -71.37 -29.18
CA VAL A 101 -47.85 -72.27 -30.13
C VAL A 101 -48.03 -73.75 -29.75
N GLY A 102 -48.52 -74.05 -28.55
CA GLY A 102 -48.69 -75.45 -28.09
C GLY A 102 -47.36 -76.16 -27.77
N LEU A 103 -46.27 -75.39 -27.63
CA LEU A 103 -44.94 -75.91 -27.36
C LEU A 103 -44.78 -76.07 -25.85
N SER A 104 -44.89 -77.31 -25.38
CA SER A 104 -44.60 -77.72 -24.01
C SER A 104 -43.37 -78.62 -24.02
N CYS A 105 -42.56 -78.58 -22.96
CA CYS A 105 -41.48 -79.58 -22.80
C CYS A 105 -42.00 -81.02 -22.88
N ALA A 106 -43.28 -81.26 -22.57
CA ALA A 106 -43.92 -82.57 -22.68
C ALA A 106 -44.42 -82.91 -24.10
N SER A 107 -44.57 -81.92 -25.00
CA SER A 107 -45.03 -82.14 -26.38
C SER A 107 -43.87 -82.29 -27.40
N LEU A 108 -42.63 -82.06 -26.96
CA LEU A 108 -41.44 -82.26 -27.79
C LEU A 108 -41.12 -83.75 -27.97
N SER A 109 -40.65 -84.12 -29.16
CA SER A 109 -40.13 -85.46 -29.40
C SER A 109 -38.86 -85.70 -28.57
N LYS A 110 -38.57 -86.97 -28.26
CA LYS A 110 -37.35 -87.33 -27.53
C LYS A 110 -36.09 -86.79 -28.21
N ALA A 111 -36.00 -86.88 -29.54
CA ALA A 111 -34.87 -86.34 -30.30
C ALA A 111 -34.74 -84.82 -30.15
N ALA A 112 -35.84 -84.06 -30.18
CA ALA A 112 -35.81 -82.61 -29.98
C ALA A 112 -35.36 -82.24 -28.57
N THR A 113 -35.80 -83.00 -27.57
CA THR A 113 -35.37 -82.82 -26.17
C THR A 113 -33.89 -83.15 -25.99
N ASP A 114 -33.41 -84.24 -26.62
CA ASP A 114 -32.00 -84.62 -26.60
C ASP A 114 -31.12 -83.55 -27.26
N TYR A 115 -31.53 -83.00 -28.42
CA TYR A 115 -30.82 -81.89 -29.06
C TYR A 115 -30.81 -80.61 -28.21
N LEU A 116 -31.93 -80.26 -27.57
CA LEU A 116 -31.98 -79.12 -26.67
C LEU A 116 -31.10 -79.33 -25.43
N SER A 117 -31.09 -80.54 -24.86
CA SER A 117 -30.22 -80.87 -23.73
C SER A 117 -28.75 -80.79 -24.11
N ALA A 118 -28.35 -81.35 -25.26
CA ALA A 118 -26.99 -81.23 -25.78
C ALA A 118 -26.61 -79.77 -26.07
N LEU A 119 -27.55 -78.94 -26.50
CA LEU A 119 -27.33 -77.51 -26.72
C LEU A 119 -27.12 -76.76 -25.40
N VAL A 120 -27.93 -77.06 -24.39
CA VAL A 120 -27.77 -76.51 -23.03
C VAL A 120 -26.42 -76.94 -22.45
N ASP A 121 -26.08 -78.23 -22.53
CA ASP A 121 -24.81 -78.76 -22.03
C ASP A 121 -23.61 -78.16 -22.76
N THR A 122 -23.69 -77.99 -24.08
CA THR A 122 -22.61 -77.32 -24.84
C THR A 122 -22.52 -75.84 -24.48
N GLY A 123 -23.64 -75.15 -24.26
CA GLY A 123 -23.66 -73.78 -23.74
C GLY A 123 -23.00 -73.65 -22.36
N MET A 124 -23.29 -74.60 -21.46
CA MET A 124 -22.70 -74.68 -20.12
C MET A 124 -21.19 -74.96 -20.18
N VAL A 125 -20.75 -75.91 -21.02
CA VAL A 125 -19.32 -76.25 -21.20
C VAL A 125 -18.54 -75.10 -21.83
N LEU A 126 -19.13 -74.41 -22.81
CA LEU A 126 -18.55 -73.23 -23.45
C LEU A 126 -18.53 -72.00 -22.51
N GLY A 127 -19.13 -72.10 -21.33
CA GLY A 127 -19.23 -71.01 -20.37
C GLY A 127 -19.99 -69.82 -20.95
N VAL A 128 -20.98 -70.08 -21.81
CA VAL A 128 -21.87 -69.04 -22.33
C VAL A 128 -22.54 -68.42 -21.12
N ARG A 129 -22.13 -67.19 -20.79
CA ARG A 129 -22.67 -66.46 -19.65
C ARG A 129 -24.18 -66.38 -19.82
N ASP A 130 -24.91 -66.45 -18.70
CA ASP A 130 -26.29 -66.01 -18.68
C ASP A 130 -26.36 -64.67 -19.41
N SER A 131 -27.14 -64.61 -20.50
CA SER A 131 -27.22 -63.42 -21.35
C SER A 131 -27.63 -62.18 -20.53
N SER A 132 -28.35 -62.39 -19.43
CA SER A 132 -28.67 -61.39 -18.41
C SER A 132 -27.42 -60.88 -17.65
N LEU A 133 -26.56 -61.76 -17.17
CA LEU A 133 -25.35 -61.41 -16.40
C LEU A 133 -24.28 -60.75 -17.28
N GLY A 134 -24.09 -61.21 -18.51
CA GLY A 134 -23.12 -60.63 -19.45
C GLY A 134 -23.46 -59.18 -19.81
N SER A 135 -24.75 -58.90 -20.06
CA SER A 135 -25.25 -57.54 -20.33
C SER A 135 -25.10 -56.63 -19.11
N VAL A 136 -25.50 -57.10 -17.92
CA VAL A 136 -25.39 -56.33 -16.67
C VAL A 136 -23.95 -56.01 -16.30
N MET A 137 -23.02 -56.97 -16.39
CA MET A 137 -21.60 -56.71 -16.11
C MET A 137 -20.99 -55.67 -17.05
N SER A 138 -21.43 -55.66 -18.32
CA SER A 138 -20.93 -54.71 -19.32
C SER A 138 -21.46 -53.29 -19.04
N ALA A 139 -22.77 -53.17 -18.78
CA ALA A 139 -23.39 -51.91 -18.36
C ALA A 139 -22.81 -51.38 -17.03
N LEU A 140 -22.56 -52.27 -16.07
CA LEU A 140 -21.92 -51.93 -14.79
C LEU A 140 -20.50 -51.41 -15.00
N ASN A 141 -19.72 -52.06 -15.87
CA ASN A 141 -18.35 -51.63 -16.19
C ASN A 141 -18.34 -50.26 -16.89
N ASP A 142 -19.25 -50.02 -17.82
CA ASP A 142 -19.40 -48.72 -18.49
C ASP A 142 -19.77 -47.62 -17.50
N HIS A 143 -20.75 -47.87 -16.62
CA HIS A 143 -21.14 -46.93 -15.57
C HIS A 143 -19.99 -46.65 -14.59
N THR A 144 -19.25 -47.69 -14.19
CA THR A 144 -18.08 -47.56 -13.32
C THR A 144 -16.98 -46.72 -13.97
N ASN A 145 -16.73 -46.91 -15.26
CA ASN A 145 -15.77 -46.10 -16.02
C ASN A 145 -16.21 -44.63 -16.11
N HIS A 146 -17.49 -44.37 -16.41
CA HIS A 146 -18.05 -43.02 -16.41
C HIS A 146 -17.92 -42.33 -15.05
N LEU A 147 -18.22 -43.05 -13.96
CA LEU A 147 -18.06 -42.55 -12.60
C LEU A 147 -16.59 -42.19 -12.29
N LEU A 148 -15.65 -43.03 -12.69
CA LEU A 148 -14.23 -42.82 -12.45
C LEU A 148 -13.68 -41.61 -13.23
N GLU A 149 -14.08 -41.45 -14.50
CA GLU A 149 -13.70 -40.29 -15.30
C GLU A 149 -14.35 -38.99 -14.78
N ALA A 150 -15.60 -39.04 -14.32
CA ALA A 150 -16.26 -37.93 -13.64
C ALA A 150 -15.54 -37.55 -12.33
N GLN A 151 -15.14 -38.53 -11.52
CA GLN A 151 -14.36 -38.28 -10.30
C GLN A 151 -12.99 -37.65 -10.62
N LYS A 152 -12.31 -38.12 -11.67
CA LYS A 152 -11.01 -37.61 -12.08
C LYS A 152 -11.09 -36.16 -12.55
N SER A 153 -12.10 -35.82 -13.34
CA SER A 153 -12.35 -34.44 -13.77
C SER A 153 -12.72 -33.54 -12.60
N ASN A 154 -13.54 -34.02 -11.65
CA ASN A 154 -13.89 -33.27 -10.45
C ASN A 154 -12.66 -32.98 -9.57
N ARG A 155 -11.81 -34.00 -9.33
CA ARG A 155 -10.51 -33.82 -8.63
C ARG A 155 -9.60 -32.82 -9.33
N LYS A 156 -9.65 -32.72 -10.66
CA LYS A 156 -8.90 -31.72 -11.44
C LYS A 156 -9.44 -30.30 -11.19
N LEU A 157 -10.75 -30.11 -11.32
CA LEU A 157 -11.43 -28.84 -11.06
C LEU A 157 -11.20 -28.36 -9.62
N GLU A 158 -11.24 -29.25 -8.63
CA GLU A 158 -10.94 -28.89 -7.25
C GLU A 158 -9.51 -28.38 -7.06
N ARG A 159 -8.52 -28.98 -7.75
CA ARG A 159 -7.13 -28.49 -7.71
C ARG A 159 -7.04 -27.09 -8.32
N GLU A 160 -7.68 -26.87 -9.46
CA GLU A 160 -7.73 -25.57 -10.13
C GLU A 160 -8.45 -24.50 -9.28
N LEU A 161 -9.55 -24.85 -8.62
CA LEU A 161 -10.22 -23.97 -7.67
C LEU A 161 -9.31 -23.61 -6.48
N ARG A 162 -8.56 -24.58 -5.94
CA ARG A 162 -7.59 -24.31 -4.87
C ARG A 162 -6.47 -23.37 -5.33
N THR A 163 -5.95 -23.54 -6.55
CA THR A 163 -4.91 -22.64 -7.08
C THR A 163 -5.46 -21.24 -7.34
N LEU A 164 -6.66 -21.13 -7.90
CA LEU A 164 -7.33 -19.85 -8.15
C LEU A 164 -7.63 -19.10 -6.85
N ARG A 165 -8.11 -19.81 -5.81
CA ARG A 165 -8.36 -19.23 -4.48
C ARG A 165 -7.07 -18.69 -3.85
N LYS A 166 -5.94 -19.39 -3.97
CA LYS A 166 -4.63 -18.90 -3.52
C LYS A 166 -4.19 -17.64 -4.27
N LYS A 167 -4.35 -17.62 -5.60
CA LYS A 167 -4.06 -16.45 -6.43
C LYS A 167 -4.93 -15.25 -6.03
N LEU A 168 -6.24 -15.47 -5.86
CA LEU A 168 -7.17 -14.43 -5.42
C LEU A 168 -6.78 -13.86 -4.06
N GLY A 169 -6.41 -14.71 -3.10
CA GLY A 169 -5.90 -14.27 -1.80
C GLY A 169 -4.68 -13.35 -1.94
N GLY A 170 -3.70 -13.73 -2.76
CA GLY A 170 -2.52 -12.91 -3.04
C GLY A 170 -2.86 -11.56 -3.69
N THR A 171 -3.75 -11.56 -4.69
CA THR A 171 -4.22 -10.33 -5.35
C THR A 171 -4.97 -9.41 -4.39
N LEU A 172 -5.80 -9.95 -3.50
CA LEU A 172 -6.53 -9.16 -2.50
C LEU A 172 -5.60 -8.49 -1.50
N VAL A 173 -4.56 -9.18 -1.04
CA VAL A 173 -3.53 -8.59 -0.17
C VAL A 173 -2.78 -7.47 -0.91
N LEU A 174 -2.35 -7.71 -2.15
CA LEU A 174 -1.69 -6.67 -2.96
C LEU A 174 -2.59 -5.44 -3.15
N ARG A 175 -3.89 -5.65 -3.44
CA ARG A 175 -4.87 -4.56 -3.55
C ARG A 175 -4.97 -3.76 -2.26
N SER A 176 -4.99 -4.42 -1.11
CA SER A 176 -5.03 -3.75 0.20
C SER A 176 -3.79 -2.88 0.42
N ASN A 177 -2.60 -3.39 0.10
CA ASN A 177 -1.35 -2.65 0.23
C ASN A 177 -1.32 -1.42 -0.68
N LEU A 178 -1.71 -1.59 -1.96
CA LEU A 178 -1.79 -0.47 -2.91
C LEU A 178 -2.79 0.60 -2.47
N GLN A 179 -3.92 0.20 -1.88
CA GLN A 179 -4.89 1.14 -1.34
C GLN A 179 -4.30 1.94 -0.17
N GLU A 180 -3.52 1.30 0.70
CA GLU A 180 -2.82 1.97 1.80
C GLU A 180 -1.78 2.96 1.26
N ASP A 181 -1.00 2.57 0.25
CA ASP A 181 0.02 3.42 -0.38
C ASP A 181 -0.60 4.62 -1.09
N ILE A 182 -1.74 4.45 -1.78
CA ILE A 182 -2.52 5.55 -2.35
C ILE A 182 -2.96 6.50 -1.24
N ASN A 183 -3.49 6.00 -0.14
CA ASN A 183 -3.94 6.83 0.98
C ASN A 183 -2.80 7.60 1.64
N LYS A 184 -1.62 6.98 1.79
CA LYS A 184 -0.40 7.65 2.31
C LYS A 184 0.07 8.75 1.36
N THR A 185 0.11 8.45 0.06
CA THR A 185 0.54 9.41 -0.97
C THR A 185 -0.42 10.58 -1.09
N ALA A 186 -1.73 10.33 -1.01
CA ALA A 186 -2.73 11.40 -1.00
C ALA A 186 -2.57 12.33 0.21
N LYS A 187 -2.29 11.78 1.40
CA LYS A 187 -2.01 12.57 2.61
C LYS A 187 -0.75 13.41 2.48
N SER A 188 0.36 12.83 2.00
CA SER A 188 1.61 13.59 1.81
C SER A 188 1.47 14.67 0.74
N GLN A 189 0.75 14.39 -0.34
CA GLN A 189 0.44 15.35 -1.38
C GLN A 189 -0.40 16.52 -0.85
N ALA A 190 -1.41 16.25 -0.01
CA ALA A 190 -2.21 17.31 0.61
C ALA A 190 -1.36 18.24 1.49
N VAL A 191 -0.44 17.66 2.29
CA VAL A 191 0.48 18.41 3.14
C VAL A 191 1.44 19.27 2.32
N GLU A 192 2.06 18.71 1.28
CA GLU A 192 2.96 19.48 0.42
C GLU A 192 2.21 20.53 -0.42
N GLY A 193 0.96 20.26 -0.82
CA GLY A 193 0.09 21.23 -1.45
C GLY A 193 -0.18 22.44 -0.54
N ALA A 194 -0.55 22.20 0.72
CA ALA A 194 -0.76 23.27 1.70
C ALA A 194 0.51 24.09 1.97
N LYS A 195 1.68 23.43 2.08
CA LYS A 195 2.97 24.13 2.22
C LYS A 195 3.34 24.94 0.99
N ALA A 196 3.06 24.43 -0.21
CA ALA A 196 3.33 25.15 -1.46
C ALA A 196 2.46 26.41 -1.54
N GLU A 197 1.18 26.31 -1.16
CA GLU A 197 0.25 27.43 -1.09
C GLU A 197 0.70 28.48 -0.04
N GLU A 198 1.12 28.04 1.15
CA GLU A 198 1.69 28.92 2.18
C GLU A 198 2.92 29.68 1.65
N ARG A 199 3.85 28.98 0.97
CA ARG A 199 5.03 29.60 0.36
C ARG A 199 4.67 30.61 -0.72
N LEU A 200 3.62 30.34 -1.50
CA LEU A 200 3.16 31.24 -2.55
C LEU A 200 2.59 32.54 -1.95
N LEU A 201 1.77 32.43 -0.91
CA LEU A 201 1.27 33.59 -0.16
C LEU A 201 2.41 34.40 0.49
N ASN A 202 3.41 33.71 1.08
CA ASN A 202 4.56 34.37 1.67
C ASN A 202 5.41 35.09 0.60
N MET A 203 5.57 34.50 -0.59
CA MET A 203 6.25 35.14 -1.71
C MET A 203 5.53 36.42 -2.15
N ASP A 204 4.20 36.40 -2.28
CA ASP A 204 3.40 37.57 -2.63
C ASP A 204 3.52 38.68 -1.59
N PHE A 205 3.51 38.31 -0.29
CA PHE A 205 3.76 39.25 0.80
C PHE A 205 5.16 39.90 0.71
N VAL A 206 6.19 39.09 0.50
CA VAL A 206 7.58 39.58 0.35
C VAL A 206 7.70 40.49 -0.87
N ALA A 207 7.09 40.13 -2.00
CA ALA A 207 7.08 40.95 -3.21
C ALA A 207 6.39 42.30 -2.98
N ALA A 208 5.24 42.31 -2.29
CA ALA A 208 4.56 43.53 -1.90
C ALA A 208 5.44 44.40 -0.98
N LYS A 209 6.15 43.78 -0.02
CA LYS A 209 7.05 44.49 0.90
C LYS A 209 8.26 45.10 0.18
N VAL A 210 8.85 44.38 -0.78
CA VAL A 210 9.93 44.91 -1.63
C VAL A 210 9.48 46.15 -2.38
N LYS A 211 8.28 46.13 -2.96
CA LYS A 211 7.70 47.29 -3.66
C LYS A 211 7.48 48.49 -2.72
N GLU A 212 6.95 48.27 -1.52
CA GLU A 212 6.78 49.31 -0.51
C GLU A 212 8.11 49.94 -0.10
N LEU A 213 9.13 49.11 0.17
CA LEU A 213 10.46 49.57 0.55
C LEU A 213 11.15 50.35 -0.57
N ASN A 214 11.02 49.92 -1.82
CA ASN A 214 11.53 50.67 -2.97
C ASN A 214 10.85 52.03 -3.09
N ASN A 215 9.52 52.10 -3.01
CA ASN A 215 8.80 53.37 -3.02
C ASN A 215 9.25 54.30 -1.89
N ARG A 216 9.51 53.75 -0.69
CA ARG A 216 10.03 54.52 0.45
C ARG A 216 11.45 55.01 0.19
N ARG A 217 12.30 54.19 -0.43
CA ARG A 217 13.66 54.53 -0.82
C ARG A 217 13.65 55.68 -1.84
N GLU A 218 12.89 55.54 -2.93
CA GLU A 218 12.74 56.57 -3.96
C GLU A 218 12.24 57.90 -3.37
N LYS A 219 11.25 57.85 -2.47
CA LYS A 219 10.77 59.04 -1.76
C LYS A 219 11.87 59.69 -0.91
N SER A 220 12.66 58.90 -0.19
CA SER A 220 13.77 59.42 0.62
C SER A 220 14.91 59.97 -0.24
N GLU A 221 15.23 59.33 -1.37
CA GLU A 221 16.21 59.81 -2.34
C GLU A 221 15.76 61.12 -2.97
N ALA A 222 14.49 61.24 -3.38
CA ALA A 222 13.91 62.49 -3.88
C ALA A 222 13.94 63.61 -2.84
N GLN A 223 13.73 63.28 -1.55
CA GLN A 223 13.87 64.24 -0.44
C GLN A 223 15.31 64.68 -0.21
N LEU A 224 16.30 63.79 -0.38
CA LEU A 224 17.72 64.15 -0.29
C LEU A 224 18.15 65.03 -1.47
N LEU A 225 17.71 64.67 -2.68
CA LEU A 225 17.96 65.45 -3.90
C LEU A 225 17.31 66.85 -3.83
N SER A 226 16.06 66.96 -3.38
CA SER A 226 15.38 68.27 -3.24
C SER A 226 16.00 69.16 -2.17
N ARG A 227 16.59 68.57 -1.14
CA ARG A 227 17.39 69.28 -0.13
C ARG A 227 18.81 69.60 -0.60
N ASN A 228 19.17 69.24 -1.84
CA ASN A 228 20.48 69.41 -2.45
C ASN A 228 21.62 68.87 -1.55
N MET A 229 21.36 67.75 -0.87
CA MET A 229 22.31 67.09 0.01
C MET A 229 23.34 66.36 -0.85
N ASP A 230 24.45 67.03 -1.11
CA ASP A 230 25.54 66.52 -1.93
C ASP A 230 26.31 65.39 -1.19
N LYS A 231 26.87 64.42 -1.92
CA LYS A 231 27.55 63.25 -1.31
C LYS A 231 28.76 63.65 -0.43
N SER A 232 29.25 64.86 -0.63
CA SER A 232 30.29 65.53 0.17
C SER A 232 29.87 65.82 1.62
N LEU A 233 28.56 65.85 1.94
CA LEU A 233 28.02 66.09 3.29
C LEU A 233 27.69 64.78 4.05
N THR A 234 28.15 63.63 3.56
CA THR A 234 27.99 62.35 4.25
C THR A 234 28.89 62.30 5.48
N HIS A 235 28.46 61.66 6.58
CA HIS A 235 29.26 61.53 7.81
C HIS A 235 30.70 61.05 7.52
N GLN A 236 30.87 60.10 6.61
CA GLN A 236 32.18 59.61 6.18
C GLN A 236 33.06 60.71 5.55
N ALA A 237 32.50 61.53 4.66
CA ALA A 237 33.23 62.63 4.03
C ALA A 237 33.59 63.74 5.03
N ILE A 238 32.71 64.03 6.00
CA ILE A 238 32.96 64.99 7.09
C ILE A 238 34.07 64.49 8.02
N VAL A 239 34.06 63.20 8.37
CA VAL A 239 35.12 62.58 9.16
C VAL A 239 36.45 62.68 8.42
N GLN A 240 36.48 62.36 7.13
CA GLN A 240 37.70 62.40 6.33
C GLN A 240 38.27 63.83 6.19
N LEU A 241 37.41 64.83 5.96
CA LEU A 241 37.79 66.25 6.01
C LEU A 241 38.34 66.65 7.39
N SER A 242 37.77 66.13 8.49
CA SER A 242 38.25 66.42 9.84
C SER A 242 39.63 65.80 10.11
N GLU A 243 39.88 64.60 9.59
CA GLU A 243 41.17 63.92 9.66
C GLU A 243 42.22 64.69 8.84
N ASP A 244 41.87 65.14 7.62
CA ASP A 244 42.73 65.96 6.78
C ASP A 244 43.08 67.31 7.43
N VAL A 245 42.11 67.95 8.09
CA VAL A 245 42.35 69.21 8.84
C VAL A 245 43.29 68.97 10.02
N VAL A 246 43.16 67.84 10.72
CA VAL A 246 44.08 67.47 11.82
C VAL A 246 45.47 67.19 11.27
N ALA A 247 45.60 66.49 10.14
CA ALA A 247 46.87 66.23 9.47
C ALA A 247 47.55 67.55 9.03
N LEU A 248 46.83 68.43 8.34
CA LEU A 248 47.31 69.77 7.96
C LEU A 248 47.71 70.61 9.19
N LYS A 249 46.93 70.56 10.27
CA LYS A 249 47.27 71.26 11.52
C LYS A 249 48.57 70.72 12.13
N ASN A 250 48.77 69.40 12.10
CA ASN A 250 50.00 68.76 12.55
C ASN A 250 51.21 69.11 11.69
N GLU A 251 51.03 69.43 10.40
CA GLU A 251 52.08 69.95 9.51
C GLU A 251 52.35 71.45 9.69
N ILE A 252 51.32 72.24 9.98
CA ILE A 252 51.43 73.69 10.23
C ILE A 252 52.17 73.97 11.55
N ILE A 253 52.00 73.15 12.59
CA ILE A 253 52.69 73.32 13.89
C ILE A 253 54.23 73.38 13.75
N PRO A 254 54.92 72.42 13.11
CA PRO A 254 56.37 72.47 12.93
C PRO A 254 56.80 73.57 11.95
N LEU A 255 55.99 73.89 10.93
CA LEU A 255 56.27 74.99 10.01
C LEU A 255 56.17 76.36 10.71
N LYS A 256 55.17 76.55 11.58
CA LYS A 256 55.04 77.75 12.41
C LYS A 256 56.20 77.87 13.40
N LYS A 257 56.62 76.77 14.02
CA LYS A 257 57.80 76.70 14.88
C LYS A 257 59.11 77.00 14.14
N LYS A 258 59.18 76.66 12.84
CA LYS A 258 60.29 77.06 11.97
C LYS A 258 60.22 78.52 11.55
N LEU A 259 59.03 79.12 11.48
CA LEU A 259 58.82 80.53 11.10
C LEU A 259 59.01 81.50 12.28
N GLU A 260 58.73 81.08 13.51
CA GLU A 260 58.87 81.87 14.75
C GLU A 260 60.26 82.52 14.91
N PRO A 261 61.39 81.82 14.65
CA PRO A 261 62.71 82.43 14.64
C PRO A 261 62.94 83.49 13.55
N TYR A 262 62.16 83.44 12.45
CA TYR A 262 62.24 84.43 11.35
C TYR A 262 61.35 85.65 11.58
N MET A 263 60.31 85.53 12.40
CA MET A 263 59.42 86.64 12.76
C MET A 263 59.99 87.52 13.88
N ASP A 264 60.95 87.00 14.67
CA ASP A 264 61.73 87.75 15.68
C ASP A 264 62.97 88.47 15.12
N LEU A 265 63.17 88.46 13.79
CA LEU A 265 64.31 89.13 13.15
C LEU A 265 64.02 90.60 12.82
N SER A 266 64.14 91.46 13.85
CA SER A 266 64.49 92.89 13.75
C SER A 266 65.12 93.36 15.07
N PRO A 267 66.24 94.12 15.15
CA PRO A 267 67.15 94.65 14.14
C PRO A 267 68.63 94.21 14.39
N VAL A 268 68.91 92.90 14.51
CA VAL A 268 70.31 92.42 14.70
C VAL A 268 71.09 92.40 13.37
N CYS A 269 70.39 92.29 12.23
CA CYS A 269 71.01 92.41 10.90
C CYS A 269 71.66 93.78 10.68
N LEU A 270 71.06 94.88 11.18
CA LEU A 270 71.65 96.21 11.07
C LEU A 270 72.93 96.36 11.94
N PHE A 271 72.98 95.72 13.11
CA PHE A 271 74.16 95.76 13.98
C PHE A 271 75.33 94.95 13.43
N MET A 272 75.07 93.72 12.93
CA MET A 272 76.10 92.90 12.28
C MET A 272 76.61 93.53 10.98
N MET A 273 75.70 94.07 10.14
CA MET A 273 76.07 94.73 8.90
C MET A 273 76.92 95.99 9.16
N ARG A 274 76.60 96.75 10.21
CA ARG A 274 77.37 97.93 10.63
C ARG A 274 78.75 97.58 11.20
N ASN A 275 78.91 96.46 11.90
CA ASN A 275 80.21 95.99 12.39
C ASN A 275 81.10 95.44 11.26
N ILE A 276 80.52 94.70 10.30
CA ILE A 276 81.25 94.25 9.10
C ILE A 276 81.73 95.45 8.27
N GLN A 277 80.91 96.50 8.16
CA GLN A 277 81.28 97.72 7.45
C GLN A 277 82.40 98.49 8.16
N LYS A 278 82.38 98.56 9.50
CA LYS A 278 83.48 99.13 10.31
C LYS A 278 84.79 98.35 10.14
N LEU A 279 84.75 97.03 10.18
CA LEU A 279 85.93 96.17 9.96
C LEU A 279 86.50 96.37 8.54
N ARG A 280 85.64 96.43 7.52
CA ARG A 280 86.06 96.75 6.13
C ARG A 280 86.70 98.13 5.99
N GLN A 281 86.33 99.10 6.82
CA GLN A 281 86.90 100.45 6.80
C GLN A 281 88.23 100.52 7.57
N CYS A 282 88.38 99.74 8.64
CA CYS A 282 89.64 99.60 9.39
C CYS A 282 90.72 98.90 8.57
N VAL A 283 90.38 97.82 7.84
CA VAL A 283 91.31 97.13 6.92
C VAL A 283 91.74 98.04 5.76
N ARG A 284 90.83 98.87 5.24
CA ARG A 284 91.18 99.87 4.21
C ARG A 284 92.11 100.96 4.73
N ALA A 285 91.99 101.35 6.00
CA ALA A 285 92.87 102.34 6.63
C ALA A 285 94.27 101.77 6.92
N THR A 286 94.40 100.48 7.22
CA THR A 286 95.70 99.81 7.39
C THR A 286 96.42 99.54 6.08
N LEU A 287 95.68 99.30 4.97
CA LEU A 287 96.28 99.23 3.64
C LEU A 287 96.79 100.61 3.18
N LYS A 288 96.01 101.68 3.39
CA LYS A 288 96.42 103.07 3.02
C LYS A 288 97.57 103.62 3.87
N ARG A 289 97.77 103.13 5.11
CA ARG A 289 98.89 103.53 5.97
C ARG A 289 100.21 102.80 5.63
N LYS A 290 100.17 101.77 4.76
CA LYS A 290 101.35 101.03 4.30
C LYS A 290 101.95 101.56 2.98
N GLU A 291 101.24 102.45 2.28
CA GLU A 291 101.68 103.04 1.00
C GLU A 291 102.21 104.48 1.10
N ILE A 292 102.23 105.09 2.30
CA ILE A 292 102.69 106.48 2.49
C ILE A 292 103.49 106.58 3.80
N TRP A 293 104.76 106.14 3.80
CA TRP A 293 105.95 106.92 4.21
C TRP A 293 107.23 106.05 4.19
N PRO A 294 108.35 106.57 3.63
CA PRO A 294 109.64 105.89 3.47
C PRO A 294 110.61 106.15 4.64
N LEU A 295 111.59 105.26 4.83
CA LEU A 295 112.95 105.47 5.40
C LEU A 295 113.69 104.14 5.12
N ARG A 296 114.75 104.11 4.27
CA ARG A 296 116.15 104.44 4.64
C ARG A 296 116.49 103.66 5.92
N ASP A 297 117.27 102.59 5.88
CA ASP A 297 118.52 102.37 5.12
C ASP A 297 118.41 101.58 3.80
#